data_AF-A0A9P2YN17-F1
#
_entry.id   AF-A0A9P2YN17-F1
#
_cell.length_a   1.000
_cell.length_b   1.000
_cell.length_c   1.000
_cell.angle_alpha   90.00
_cell.angle_beta   90.00
_cell.angle_gamma   90.00
#
_symmetry.space_group_name_H-M   'P 1'
#
loop_
_entity.id
_entity.type
_entity.pdbx_description
1 polymer ?
#
loop_
_entity_poly.entity_id
_entity_poly.type
_entity_poly.pdbx_seq_one_letter_code
_entity_poly.pdbx_strand_id
1 'polypeptide(L)' 'MNGQPCIRNLRLTVRRVIELLATYPDRAELHQEFPELEDEDIRQALIFASSYLDDRIIELPNRYEAVA' A
#
# COMPACT_ATOMS: atom_id res chain seq x y z
N MET A 1 11.19 -11.55 10.38
CA MET A 1 10.94 -10.19 9.85
C MET A 1 12.21 -9.46 9.40
N ASN A 2 13.42 -10.03 9.52
CA ASN A 2 14.67 -9.64 8.81
C ASN A 2 14.93 -8.12 8.66
N GLY A 3 14.64 -7.31 9.68
CA GLY A 3 14.82 -5.85 9.64
C GLY A 3 13.80 -5.07 8.80
N GLN A 4 12.76 -5.73 8.29
CA GLN A 4 11.67 -5.06 7.58
C GLN A 4 10.85 -4.19 8.55
N PRO A 5 10.31 -3.04 8.08
CA PRO A 5 9.39 -2.23 8.86
C PRO A 5 8.11 -3.02 9.18
N CYS A 6 7.68 -2.95 10.44
CA CYS A 6 6.59 -3.75 10.98
C CYS A 6 5.59 -2.87 11.74
N ILE A 7 4.33 -3.26 11.73
CA ILE A 7 3.29 -2.62 12.52
C ILE A 7 3.55 -2.88 14.01
N ARG A 8 3.37 -1.85 14.85
CA ARG A 8 3.62 -1.94 16.30
C ARG A 8 2.81 -3.09 16.90
N ASN A 9 3.42 -3.87 17.78
CA ASN A 9 2.79 -5.00 18.48
C ASN A 9 2.22 -6.12 17.59
N LEU A 10 2.33 -6.01 16.25
CA LEU A 10 1.89 -7.03 15.30
C LEU A 10 3.11 -7.67 14.64
N ARG A 11 3.03 -8.97 14.36
CA ARG A 11 3.99 -9.66 13.49
C ARG A 11 3.59 -9.51 12.01
N LEU A 12 3.23 -8.29 11.62
CA LEU A 12 2.85 -7.93 10.25
C LEU A 12 3.81 -6.86 9.69
N THR A 13 4.42 -7.12 8.53
CA THR A 13 5.30 -6.13 7.88
C THR A 13 4.47 -5.09 7.11
N VAL A 14 5.01 -3.88 6.90
CA VAL A 14 4.35 -2.86 6.05
C VAL A 14 4.06 -3.40 4.66
N ARG A 15 5.01 -4.13 4.07
CA ARG A 15 4.82 -4.83 2.79
C ARG A 15 3.61 -5.76 2.83
N ARG A 16 3.45 -6.53 3.91
CA ARG A 16 2.31 -7.45 4.07
C ARG A 16 1.00 -6.70 4.20
N VAL A 17 0.95 -5.58 4.91
CA VAL A 17 -0.26 -4.73 4.98
C VAL A 17 -0.68 -4.29 3.57
N ILE A 18 0.25 -3.82 2.74
CA ILE A 18 -0.06 -3.40 1.36
C ILE A 18 -0.61 -4.57 0.53
N GLU A 19 -0.03 -5.77 0.66
CA GLU A 19 -0.56 -6.98 0.01
C GLU A 19 -1.99 -7.30 0.46
N LEU A 20 -2.28 -7.15 1.75
CA LEU A 20 -3.62 -7.37 2.29
C LEU A 20 -4.62 -6.34 1.75
N LEU A 21 -4.23 -5.06 1.63
CA LEU A 21 -5.10 -4.04 1.02
C LEU A 21 -5.47 -4.37 -0.43
N ALA A 22 -4.55 -4.96 -1.19
CA ALA A 22 -4.81 -5.43 -2.55
C ALA A 22 -5.65 -6.72 -2.59
N THR A 23 -5.52 -7.59 -1.58
CA THR A 23 -6.24 -8.87 -1.49
C THR A 23 -7.70 -8.67 -1.04
N TYR A 24 -7.92 -7.78 -0.07
CA TYR A 24 -9.22 -7.48 0.52
C TYR A 24 -9.68 -6.08 0.08
N PRO A 25 -10.47 -5.97 -1.01
CA PRO A 25 -11.01 -4.68 -1.45
C PRO A 25 -12.06 -4.14 -0.46
N ASP A 26 -12.81 -5.01 0.20
CA ASP A 26 -13.67 -4.64 1.34
C ASP A 26 -12.83 -4.55 2.62
N ARG A 27 -12.99 -3.44 3.33
CA ARG A 27 -12.26 -3.17 4.57
C ARG A 27 -12.88 -3.91 5.77
N ALA A 28 -14.17 -4.21 5.74
CA ALA A 28 -14.82 -5.03 6.76
C ALA A 28 -14.29 -6.46 6.75
N GLU A 29 -14.14 -7.08 5.57
CA GLU A 29 -13.56 -8.41 5.41
C GLU A 29 -12.11 -8.46 5.90
N LEU A 30 -11.31 -7.42 5.61
CA LEU A 30 -9.94 -7.33 6.15
C LEU A 30 -9.95 -7.38 7.68
N HIS A 31 -10.80 -6.58 8.33
CA HIS A 31 -10.86 -6.50 9.79
C HIS A 31 -11.43 -7.75 10.44
N GLN A 32 -12.26 -8.53 9.72
CA GLN A 32 -12.70 -9.84 10.19
C GLN A 32 -11.55 -10.85 10.23
N GLU A 33 -10.71 -10.87 9.20
CA GLU A 33 -9.55 -11.78 9.10
C GLU A 33 -8.36 -11.32 9.96
N PHE A 34 -8.19 -10.00 10.12
CA PHE A 34 -7.11 -9.37 10.86
C PHE A 34 -7.66 -8.38 11.91
N PRO A 35 -8.34 -8.85 12.97
CA PRO A 35 -9.04 -7.99 13.93
C PRO A 35 -8.12 -7.11 14.78
N GLU A 36 -6.84 -7.44 14.87
CA GLU A 36 -5.84 -6.63 15.56
C GLU A 36 -5.25 -5.50 14.69
N LEU A 37 -5.52 -5.49 13.38
CA LEU A 37 -5.03 -4.48 12.46
C LEU A 37 -5.98 -3.28 12.46
N GLU A 38 -5.53 -2.15 12.98
CA GLU A 38 -6.36 -0.95 13.05
C GLU A 38 -6.27 -0.11 11.76
N ASP A 39 -7.27 0.71 11.49
CA ASP A 39 -7.23 1.67 10.36
C ASP A 39 -6.06 2.67 10.49
N GLU A 40 -5.63 2.97 11.73
CA GLU A 40 -4.45 3.78 11.98
C GLU A 40 -3.18 3.10 11.46
N ASP A 41 -3.02 1.80 11.71
CA ASP A 41 -1.87 1.03 11.26
C ASP A 41 -1.80 0.98 9.73
N ILE A 42 -2.95 0.83 9.07
CA ILE A 42 -3.07 0.90 7.61
C ILE A 42 -2.62 2.28 7.10
N ARG A 43 -3.07 3.36 7.73
CA ARG A 43 -2.69 4.72 7.33
C ARG A 43 -1.19 4.95 7.51
N GLN A 44 -0.62 4.54 8.64
CA GLN A 44 0.82 4.65 8.92
C GLN A 44 1.64 3.81 7.93
N ALA A 45 1.18 2.61 7.60
CA ALA A 45 1.81 1.76 6.58
C ALA A 45 1.83 2.43 5.21
N LEU A 46 0.72 3.06 4.80
CA LEU A 46 0.61 3.78 3.53
C LEU A 46 1.50 5.04 3.50
N ILE A 47 1.52 5.82 4.58
CA ILE A 47 2.42 6.98 4.70
C ILE A 47 3.88 6.53 4.58
N PHE A 48 4.27 5.50 5.34
CA PHE A 48 5.61 4.92 5.23
C PHE A 48 5.89 4.45 3.81
N ALA A 49 4.98 3.73 3.16
CA ALA A 49 5.20 3.24 1.80
C ALA A 49 5.38 4.39 0.80
N SER A 50 4.55 5.42 0.90
CA SER A 50 4.62 6.60 0.03
C SER A 50 5.93 7.38 0.16
N SER A 51 6.60 7.36 1.33
CA SER A 51 7.87 8.07 1.51
C SER A 51 9.04 7.47 0.73
N TYR A 52 8.87 6.27 0.17
CA TYR A 52 9.84 5.62 -0.73
C TYR A 52 9.48 5.77 -2.21
N LEU A 53 8.33 6.37 -2.53
CA LEU A 53 7.91 6.59 -3.90
C LEU A 53 8.38 7.95 -4.36
N ASP A 54 9.00 7.98 -5.53
CA ASP A 54 9.35 9.22 -6.21
C ASP A 54 8.08 9.92 -6.70
N ASP A 55 7.90 11.19 -6.31
CA ASP A 55 6.88 12.05 -6.89
C ASP A 55 7.43 12.71 -8.16
N ARG A 56 7.36 11.97 -9.28
CA ARG A 56 7.87 12.44 -10.57
C ARG A 56 6.73 12.72 -11.54
N ILE A 57 6.71 13.94 -12.04
CA ILE A 57 5.90 14.31 -13.19
C ILE A 57 6.53 13.68 -14.43
N ILE A 58 5.78 12.82 -15.11
CA ILE A 58 6.16 12.24 -16.40
C ILE A 58 5.31 12.86 -17.50
N GLU A 59 5.96 13.36 -18.56
CA GLU A 59 5.24 13.75 -19.77
C GLU A 59 4.85 12.48 -20.54
N LEU A 60 3.54 12.29 -20.72
CA LEU A 60 3.02 11.19 -21.54
C LEU A 60 3.14 11.58 -23.01
N PRO A 61 3.80 10.77 -23.86
CA PRO A 61 3.90 11.08 -25.28
C PRO A 61 2.52 11.07 -25.93
N ASN A 62 2.20 12.14 -26.67
CA ASN A 62 0.94 12.29 -27.38
C ASN A 62 0.91 11.33 -28.60
N ARG A 63 0.43 10.09 -28.43
CA ARG A 63 0.36 9.08 -29.50
C ARG A 63 -0.86 9.25 -30.42
N TYR A 64 -1.18 10.49 -30.81
CA TYR A 64 -2.23 10.80 -31.77
C TYR A 64 -1.71 11.55 -33.01
N GLU A 65 -0.58 11.12 -33.57
CA GLU A 65 -0.21 11.50 -34.94
C GLU A 65 0.47 10.31 -35.63
N ALA A 66 -0.31 9.53 -36.39
CA ALA A 66 0.11 8.79 -37.60
C ALA A 66 -1.01 7.85 -38.08
N VAL A 67 -2.13 8.42 -38.53
CA VAL A 67 -2.97 7.83 -39.58
C VAL A 67 -3.65 8.97 -40.32
N ALA A 68 -2.91 9.56 -41.25
CA ALA A 68 -3.42 10.38 -42.35
C ALA A 68 -2.96 9.72 -43.66
#